data_AF-A0A2H5RGB2-F1
#
_entry.id   AF-A0A2H5RGB2-F1
#
_cell.length_a   1.000
_cell.length_b   1.000
_cell.length_c   1.000
_cell.angle_alpha   90.00
_cell.angle_beta   90.00
_cell.angle_gamma   90.00
#
_symmetry.space_group_name_H-M   'P 1'
#
loop_
_entity.id
_entity.type
_entity.pdbx_description
1 polymer ?
#
loop_
_entity_poly.entity_id
_entity_poly.type
_entity_poly.pdbx_seq_one_letter_code
_entity_poly.pdbx_strand_id
1 'polypeptide(L)'
;MAGRKKGEAISHNTPDTPNVLQEVEPVEGGTVNVCQISQKETIRDLAQRIIRDNLGEAEVKVIAKALAESASNASTGLSRISRLRRELRNLKVSEKIISATLIPDINRLANKIQKEKGLLCENEGIDYPDYFALESVKKRLDVYDVSKVPGLQTLADI
;
A
#
# COMPACT_ATOMS: atom_id res chain seq x y z
N MET A 1 38.35 -61.28 19.28
CA MET A 1 37.69 -60.68 18.09
C MET A 1 37.32 -59.25 18.46
N ALA A 2 38.09 -58.25 18.01
CA ALA A 2 37.76 -57.37 16.88
C ALA A 2 36.42 -56.62 17.08
N GLY A 3 36.32 -55.29 17.12
CA GLY A 3 37.31 -54.27 16.75
C GLY A 3 36.86 -52.84 17.07
N ARG A 4 37.79 -51.93 16.77
CA ARG A 4 37.75 -50.46 16.86
C ARG A 4 36.71 -49.83 15.91
N LYS A 5 36.24 -48.60 16.23
CA LYS A 5 36.36 -47.39 15.38
C LYS A 5 35.74 -46.17 16.09
N LYS A 6 36.58 -45.15 16.35
CA LYS A 6 36.64 -43.80 15.71
C LYS A 6 35.59 -42.85 16.28
N GLY A 7 35.92 -41.62 16.70
CA GLY A 7 37.08 -40.81 16.38
C GLY A 7 36.59 -39.39 16.13
N GLU A 8 36.86 -38.54 17.10
CA GLU A 8 36.81 -37.08 17.15
C GLU A 8 37.50 -36.40 15.95
N ALA A 9 36.97 -35.27 15.47
CA ALA A 9 37.72 -34.03 15.20
C ALA A 9 36.86 -32.96 14.51
N ILE A 10 37.00 -31.75 15.04
CA ILE A 10 36.52 -30.45 14.58
C ILE A 10 37.18 -30.09 13.24
N SER A 11 36.47 -29.37 12.37
CA SER A 11 37.09 -28.46 11.41
C SER A 11 36.25 -27.20 11.28
N HIS A 12 36.88 -26.06 11.58
CA HIS A 12 36.47 -24.74 11.10
C HIS A 12 36.44 -24.72 9.56
N ASN A 13 35.59 -23.89 8.97
CA ASN A 13 35.89 -23.01 7.84
C ASN A 13 34.67 -22.13 7.52
N THR A 14 34.84 -20.83 7.66
CA THR A 14 34.14 -19.84 6.83
C THR A 14 34.75 -19.92 5.42
N PRO A 15 33.94 -19.79 4.36
CA PRO A 15 34.41 -19.07 3.19
C PRO A 15 33.38 -18.03 2.72
N ASP A 16 33.89 -16.81 2.59
CA ASP A 16 33.70 -15.85 1.51
C ASP A 16 32.43 -15.91 0.65
N THR A 17 31.78 -14.75 0.60
CA THR A 17 30.82 -14.35 -0.44
C THR A 17 31.46 -14.42 -1.83
N PRO A 18 30.69 -14.84 -2.84
CA PRO A 18 30.60 -13.98 -4.01
C PRO A 18 29.13 -13.73 -4.42
N ASN A 19 28.88 -12.45 -4.61
CA ASN A 19 27.86 -11.86 -5.46
C ASN A 19 27.57 -12.72 -6.71
N VAL A 20 26.46 -13.46 -6.72
CA VAL A 20 25.92 -14.05 -7.95
C VAL A 20 24.96 -13.03 -8.55
N LEU A 21 25.55 -12.15 -9.36
CA LEU A 21 24.90 -11.58 -10.51
C LEU A 21 24.49 -12.77 -11.40
N GLN A 22 23.22 -13.18 -11.36
CA GLN A 22 22.70 -13.99 -12.45
C GLN A 22 22.42 -13.02 -13.60
N GLU A 23 23.44 -12.85 -14.44
CA GLU A 23 23.22 -12.43 -15.81
C GLU A 23 22.35 -13.50 -16.46
N VAL A 24 21.07 -13.17 -16.61
CA VAL A 24 20.21 -13.83 -17.57
C VAL A 24 20.57 -13.22 -18.92
N GLU A 25 21.35 -13.98 -19.70
CA GLU A 25 21.58 -13.76 -21.11
C GLU A 25 20.26 -13.41 -21.84
N PRO A 26 20.25 -12.42 -22.73
CA PRO A 26 19.03 -11.94 -23.35
C PRO A 26 18.56 -12.97 -24.39
N VAL A 27 17.40 -13.56 -24.16
CA VAL A 27 16.67 -14.26 -25.22
C VAL A 27 16.22 -13.21 -26.24
N GLU A 28 17.01 -13.12 -27.31
CA GLU A 28 16.71 -12.47 -28.58
C GLU A 28 15.30 -12.82 -29.05
N GLY A 29 14.42 -11.83 -28.98
CA GLY A 29 13.01 -12.00 -29.33
C GLY A 29 12.18 -10.76 -29.01
N GLY A 30 12.64 -9.57 -29.41
CA GLY A 30 11.81 -8.36 -29.53
C GLY A 30 10.86 -8.06 -28.37
N THR A 31 11.31 -8.23 -27.12
CA THR A 31 10.54 -7.82 -25.95
C THR A 31 10.82 -6.35 -25.68
N VAL A 32 9.94 -5.51 -26.21
CA VAL A 32 9.82 -4.10 -25.83
C VAL A 32 9.91 -4.04 -24.31
N ASN A 33 10.82 -3.23 -23.77
CA ASN A 33 11.06 -3.15 -22.33
C ASN A 33 9.71 -2.94 -21.64
N VAL A 34 9.21 -3.98 -20.97
CA VAL A 34 8.06 -3.84 -20.11
C VAL A 34 8.56 -2.97 -18.97
N CYS A 35 7.98 -1.77 -18.88
CA CYS A 35 8.26 -0.77 -17.87
C CYS A 35 8.23 -1.39 -16.47
N GLN A 36 9.39 -1.82 -15.97
CA GLN A 36 9.54 -2.29 -14.60
C GLN A 36 9.25 -1.10 -13.67
N ILE A 37 8.30 -1.29 -12.76
CA ILE A 37 8.07 -0.33 -11.68
C ILE A 37 9.16 -0.59 -10.66
N SER A 38 10.14 0.30 -10.60
CA SER A 38 11.22 0.20 -9.61
C SER A 38 10.66 0.47 -8.21
N GLN A 39 11.10 -0.28 -7.20
CA GLN A 39 10.66 -0.09 -5.81
C GLN A 39 10.97 1.31 -5.27
N LYS A 40 11.96 2.01 -5.85
CA LYS A 40 12.37 3.36 -5.48
C LYS A 40 11.63 4.45 -6.29
N GLU A 41 10.94 4.08 -7.38
CA GLU A 41 10.24 5.02 -8.25
C GLU A 41 8.95 5.50 -7.58
N THR A 42 8.78 6.82 -7.45
CA THR A 42 7.51 7.38 -6.96
C THR A 42 6.46 7.40 -8.06
N ILE A 43 5.18 7.49 -7.68
CA ILE A 43 4.08 7.61 -8.66
C ILE A 43 4.23 8.87 -9.55
N ARG A 44 4.87 9.92 -9.04
CA ARG A 44 5.17 11.13 -9.81
C ARG A 44 6.24 10.85 -10.87
N ASP A 45 7.32 10.18 -10.47
CA ASP A 45 8.41 9.83 -11.39
C ASP A 45 7.89 8.92 -12.51
N LEU A 46 7.01 7.97 -12.17
CA LEU A 46 6.32 7.11 -13.12
C LEU A 46 5.46 7.92 -14.11
N ALA A 47 4.70 8.91 -13.63
CA ALA A 47 3.89 9.78 -14.49
C ALA A 47 4.76 10.59 -15.45
N GLN A 48 5.88 11.14 -14.96
CA GLN A 48 6.85 11.85 -15.79
C GLN A 48 7.50 10.93 -16.83
N ARG A 49 7.77 9.67 -16.46
CA ARG A 49 8.32 8.66 -17.37
C ARG A 49 7.36 8.30 -18.49
N ILE A 50 6.09 8.08 -18.19
CA ILE A 50 5.05 7.82 -19.21
C ILE A 50 5.06 8.89 -20.30
N ILE A 51 5.24 10.16 -19.91
CA ILE A 51 5.29 11.28 -20.86
C ILE A 51 6.61 11.33 -21.60
N ARG A 52 7.73 11.25 -20.87
CA ARG A 52 9.08 11.32 -21.44
C ARG A 52 9.30 10.23 -22.48
N ASP A 53 8.82 9.02 -22.20
CA ASP A 53 8.98 7.85 -23.05
C ASP A 53 7.86 7.76 -24.12
N ASN A 54 6.90 8.70 -24.12
CA ASN A 54 5.77 8.78 -25.05
C ASN A 54 4.95 7.49 -25.14
N LEU A 55 4.66 6.88 -23.98
CA LEU A 55 4.01 5.57 -23.93
C LEU A 55 2.57 5.61 -24.45
N GLY A 56 2.21 4.55 -25.18
CA GLY A 56 0.87 4.34 -25.71
C GLY A 56 -0.12 3.79 -24.69
N GLU A 57 -1.40 3.74 -25.08
CA GLU A 57 -2.50 3.24 -24.24
C GLU A 57 -2.26 1.79 -23.75
N ALA A 58 -1.76 0.91 -24.61
CA ALA A 58 -1.50 -0.48 -24.23
C ALA A 58 -0.41 -0.60 -23.15
N GLU A 59 0.68 0.18 -23.29
CA GLU A 59 1.80 0.18 -22.34
C GLU A 59 1.38 0.79 -21.00
N VAL A 60 0.65 1.90 -21.04
CA VAL A 60 0.12 2.56 -19.83
C VAL A 60 -0.86 1.66 -19.10
N LYS A 61 -1.67 0.87 -19.82
CA LYS A 61 -2.55 -0.14 -19.22
C LYS A 61 -1.75 -1.24 -18.51
N VAL A 62 -0.67 -1.72 -19.10
CA VAL A 62 0.22 -2.72 -18.48
C VAL A 62 0.89 -2.14 -17.23
N ILE A 63 1.38 -0.90 -17.28
CA ILE A 63 1.95 -0.20 -16.13
C ILE A 63 0.93 -0.04 -15.01
N ALA A 64 -0.29 0.42 -15.32
CA ALA A 64 -1.33 0.60 -14.32
C ALA A 64 -1.68 -0.73 -13.62
N LYS A 65 -1.71 -1.82 -14.39
CA LYS A 65 -1.94 -3.17 -13.86
C LYS A 65 -0.81 -3.59 -12.93
N ALA A 66 0.44 -3.50 -13.37
CA ALA A 66 1.61 -3.80 -12.55
C ALA A 66 1.68 -2.93 -11.28
N LEU A 67 1.30 -1.65 -11.38
CA LEU A 67 1.29 -0.72 -10.25
C LEU A 67 0.30 -1.16 -9.17
N ALA A 68 -0.88 -1.63 -9.56
CA ALA A 68 -1.85 -2.15 -8.61
C ALA A 68 -1.48 -3.53 -8.07
N GLU A 69 -0.92 -4.41 -8.90
CA GLU A 69 -0.46 -5.74 -8.48
C GLU A 69 0.73 -5.68 -7.53
N SER A 70 1.55 -4.63 -7.61
CA SER A 70 2.64 -4.37 -6.65
C SER A 70 2.15 -3.91 -5.26
N ALA A 71 0.84 -3.71 -5.08
CA ALA A 71 0.27 -3.29 -3.81
C ALA A 71 -0.15 -4.49 -2.96
N SER A 72 -0.20 -4.32 -1.64
CA SER A 72 -0.58 -5.39 -0.71
C SER A 72 -2.03 -5.87 -0.85
N ASN A 73 -2.92 -5.06 -1.44
CA ASN A 73 -4.30 -5.43 -1.74
C ASN A 73 -4.90 -4.52 -2.83
N ALA A 74 -6.06 -4.90 -3.37
CA ALA A 74 -6.72 -4.17 -4.46
C ALA A 74 -7.13 -2.74 -4.07
N SER A 75 -7.47 -2.46 -2.81
CA SER A 75 -7.80 -1.10 -2.35
C SER A 75 -6.57 -0.18 -2.38
N THR A 76 -5.43 -0.66 -1.87
CA THR A 76 -4.14 0.04 -1.98
C THR A 76 -3.74 0.21 -3.45
N GLY A 77 -3.92 -0.83 -4.27
CA GLY A 77 -3.65 -0.77 -5.71
C GLY A 77 -4.49 0.30 -6.42
N LEU A 78 -5.79 0.37 -6.12
CA LEU A 78 -6.70 1.39 -6.65
C LEU A 78 -6.28 2.80 -6.22
N SER A 79 -5.85 2.98 -4.98
CA SER A 79 -5.34 4.25 -4.47
C SER A 79 -4.10 4.72 -5.26
N ARG A 80 -3.14 3.81 -5.50
CA ARG A 80 -1.95 4.10 -6.32
C ARG A 80 -2.32 4.51 -7.74
N ILE A 81 -3.23 3.77 -8.40
CA ILE A 81 -3.72 4.13 -9.75
C ILE A 81 -4.40 5.51 -9.73
N SER A 82 -5.23 5.80 -8.72
CA SER A 82 -5.93 7.08 -8.61
C SER A 82 -4.96 8.24 -8.45
N ARG A 83 -3.89 8.04 -7.68
CA ARG A 83 -2.79 9.00 -7.58
C ARG A 83 -2.05 9.18 -8.89
N LEU A 84 -1.77 8.10 -9.64
CA LEU A 84 -1.17 8.18 -10.98
C LEU A 84 -2.02 9.02 -11.93
N ARG A 85 -3.34 8.78 -11.96
CA ARG A 85 -4.28 9.58 -12.77
C ARG A 85 -4.22 11.07 -12.43
N ARG A 86 -4.11 11.43 -11.15
CA ARG A 86 -3.99 12.82 -10.72
C ARG A 86 -2.68 13.45 -11.23
N GLU A 87 -1.56 12.74 -11.12
CA GLU A 87 -0.27 13.24 -11.63
C GLU A 87 -0.31 13.40 -13.17
N LEU A 88 -0.89 12.45 -13.91
CA LEU A 88 -1.06 12.56 -15.37
C LEU A 88 -1.95 13.76 -15.77
N ARG A 89 -3.02 14.02 -15.02
CA ARG A 89 -3.88 15.21 -15.22
C ARG A 89 -3.12 16.51 -14.97
N ASN A 90 -2.30 16.56 -13.90
CA ASN A 90 -1.46 17.73 -13.61
C ASN A 90 -0.46 18.01 -14.74
N LEU A 91 0.01 16.96 -15.40
CA LEU A 91 0.93 17.03 -16.53
C LEU A 91 0.21 17.22 -17.89
N LYS A 92 -1.10 17.46 -17.89
CA LYS A 92 -1.94 17.71 -19.09
C LYS A 92 -1.87 16.58 -20.14
N VAL A 93 -1.71 15.35 -19.69
CA VAL A 93 -1.76 14.16 -20.55
C VAL A 93 -3.17 14.00 -21.13
N SER A 94 -3.27 13.43 -22.34
CA SER A 94 -4.56 13.21 -22.99
C SER A 94 -5.48 12.28 -22.19
N GLU A 95 -6.78 12.53 -22.24
CA GLU A 95 -7.77 11.72 -21.52
C GLU A 95 -7.77 10.26 -22.01
N LYS A 96 -7.35 10.00 -23.27
CA LYS A 96 -7.16 8.64 -23.80
C LYS A 96 -6.14 7.85 -22.98
N ILE A 97 -4.97 8.44 -22.70
CA ILE A 97 -3.94 7.81 -21.89
C ILE A 97 -4.37 7.72 -20.41
N ILE A 98 -5.05 8.74 -19.88
CA ILE A 98 -5.59 8.67 -18.51
C ILE A 98 -6.61 7.52 -18.38
N SER A 99 -7.48 7.36 -19.37
CA SER A 99 -8.50 6.30 -19.42
C SER A 99 -7.88 4.90 -19.53
N ALA A 100 -6.70 4.77 -20.14
CA ALA A 100 -5.94 3.52 -20.20
C ALA A 100 -5.59 2.96 -18.80
N THR A 101 -5.51 3.82 -17.79
CA THR A 101 -5.26 3.41 -16.40
C THR A 101 -6.50 2.88 -15.68
N LEU A 102 -7.68 2.93 -16.30
CA LEU A 102 -8.92 2.42 -15.74
C LEU A 102 -8.96 0.89 -15.89
N ILE A 103 -8.92 0.19 -14.76
CA ILE A 103 -8.93 -1.28 -14.73
C ILE A 103 -10.18 -1.74 -13.94
N PRO A 104 -11.25 -2.16 -14.63
CA PRO A 104 -12.54 -2.50 -14.00
C PRO A 104 -12.43 -3.58 -12.91
N ASP A 105 -11.57 -4.59 -13.12
CA ASP A 105 -11.41 -5.69 -12.16
C ASP A 105 -10.84 -5.22 -10.83
N ILE A 106 -9.83 -4.33 -10.86
CA ILE A 106 -9.26 -3.74 -9.64
C ILE A 106 -10.30 -2.88 -8.93
N ASN A 107 -11.10 -2.10 -9.67
CA ASN A 107 -12.18 -1.30 -9.08
C ASN A 107 -13.20 -2.20 -8.36
N ARG A 108 -13.62 -3.29 -9.01
CA ARG A 108 -14.57 -4.25 -8.44
C ARG A 108 -14.03 -4.88 -7.15
N LEU A 109 -12.78 -5.33 -7.18
CA LEU A 109 -12.12 -5.95 -6.01
C LEU A 109 -11.92 -4.96 -4.86
N ALA A 110 -11.47 -3.74 -5.17
CA ALA A 110 -11.30 -2.68 -4.17
C ALA A 110 -12.62 -2.31 -3.50
N ASN A 111 -13.70 -2.14 -4.28
CA ASN A 111 -15.03 -1.83 -3.76
C ASN A 111 -15.55 -2.94 -2.85
N LYS A 112 -15.30 -4.21 -3.20
CA LYS A 112 -15.64 -5.36 -2.34
C LYS A 112 -14.92 -5.27 -0.99
N ILE A 113 -13.60 -5.05 -0.99
CA ILE A 113 -12.80 -4.93 0.24
C ILE A 113 -13.30 -3.75 1.09
N GLN A 114 -13.58 -2.61 0.48
CA GLN A 114 -14.07 -1.42 1.20
C GLN A 114 -15.42 -1.67 1.86
N LYS A 115 -16.34 -2.34 1.15
CA LYS A 115 -17.65 -2.71 1.70
C LYS A 115 -17.53 -3.70 2.86
N GLU A 116 -16.70 -4.74 2.71
CA GLU A 116 -16.44 -5.71 3.78
C GLU A 116 -15.84 -5.04 5.02
N LYS A 117 -14.88 -4.11 4.83
CA LYS A 117 -14.33 -3.32 5.95
C LYS A 117 -15.36 -2.42 6.62
N GLY A 118 -16.27 -1.82 5.85
CA GLY A 118 -17.38 -1.05 6.40
C GLY A 118 -18.26 -1.92 7.29
N LEU A 119 -18.63 -3.11 6.81
CA LEU A 119 -19.43 -4.06 7.57
C LEU A 119 -18.71 -4.55 8.85
N LEU A 120 -17.40 -4.80 8.80
CA LEU A 120 -16.64 -5.18 9.99
C LEU A 120 -16.64 -4.05 11.05
N CYS A 121 -16.45 -2.80 10.63
CA CYS A 121 -16.51 -1.63 11.52
C CYS A 121 -17.87 -1.49 12.21
N GLU A 122 -18.97 -1.79 11.50
CA GLU A 122 -20.31 -1.81 12.08
C GLU A 122 -20.49 -2.92 13.13
N ASN A 123 -19.81 -4.05 12.98
CA ASN A 123 -19.95 -5.21 13.87
C ASN A 123 -18.95 -5.22 15.05
N GLU A 124 -17.76 -4.65 14.89
CA GLU A 124 -16.78 -4.51 15.98
C GLU A 124 -17.27 -3.53 17.06
N GLY A 125 -18.19 -2.63 16.70
CA GLY A 125 -18.56 -1.52 17.56
C GLY A 125 -17.35 -0.62 17.84
N ILE A 126 -17.57 0.43 18.62
CA ILE A 126 -16.46 1.22 19.15
C ILE A 126 -16.39 0.90 20.64
N ASP A 127 -15.31 0.25 21.06
CA ASP A 127 -15.00 0.07 22.48
C ASP A 127 -14.52 1.42 23.04
N TYR A 128 -15.50 2.26 23.40
CA TYR A 128 -15.22 3.53 24.05
C TYR A 128 -14.91 3.27 25.52
N PRO A 129 -13.83 3.87 26.06
CA PRO A 129 -13.63 3.90 27.50
C PRO A 129 -14.89 4.42 28.20
N ASP A 130 -15.22 3.86 29.37
CA ASP A 130 -16.40 4.23 30.16
C ASP A 130 -16.56 5.75 30.33
N TYR A 131 -15.46 6.51 30.35
CA TYR A 131 -15.42 7.97 30.40
C TYR A 131 -16.21 8.67 29.27
N PHE A 132 -16.21 8.08 28.08
CA PHE A 132 -16.89 8.60 26.89
C PHE A 132 -18.25 7.93 26.62
N ALA A 133 -18.67 6.99 27.46
CA ALA A 133 -20.02 6.44 27.37
C ALA A 133 -21.05 7.57 27.57
N LEU A 134 -22.16 7.52 26.83
CA LEU A 134 -23.18 8.57 26.86
C LEU A 134 -23.69 8.85 28.28
N GLU A 135 -23.88 7.82 29.08
CA GLU A 135 -24.31 7.96 30.48
C GLU A 135 -23.26 8.68 31.35
N SER A 136 -21.97 8.39 31.14
CA SER A 136 -20.87 9.04 31.84
C SER A 136 -20.69 10.50 31.42
N VAL A 137 -20.80 10.81 30.13
CA VAL A 137 -20.75 12.18 29.62
C VAL A 137 -21.94 12.98 30.15
N LYS A 138 -23.14 12.39 30.11
CA LYS A 138 -24.36 13.01 30.64
C LYS A 138 -24.24 13.32 32.13
N LYS A 139 -23.75 12.37 32.94
CA LYS A 139 -23.55 12.59 34.38
C LYS A 139 -22.60 13.74 34.69
N ARG A 140 -21.56 13.94 33.88
CA ARG A 140 -20.60 15.04 34.05
C ARG A 140 -21.20 16.39 33.60
N LEU A 141 -22.00 16.38 32.53
CA LEU A 141 -22.77 17.54 32.10
C LEU A 141 -23.85 17.95 33.11
N ASP A 142 -24.50 17.00 33.79
CA ASP A 142 -25.53 17.31 34.79
C ASP A 142 -24.97 18.06 36.02
N VAL A 143 -23.66 17.91 36.30
CA VAL A 143 -22.96 18.64 37.38
C VAL A 143 -22.58 20.06 36.93
N TYR A 144 -22.60 20.32 35.63
CA TYR A 144 -22.15 21.59 35.07
C TYR A 144 -23.23 22.67 35.18
N ASP A 145 -22.91 23.73 35.94
CA ASP A 145 -23.76 24.91 36.07
C ASP A 145 -23.53 25.88 34.91
N VAL A 146 -24.42 25.83 33.90
CA VAL A 146 -24.38 26.70 32.71
C VAL A 146 -24.59 28.18 33.03
N SER A 147 -25.05 28.54 34.23
CA SER A 147 -25.24 29.94 34.63
C SER A 147 -23.94 30.63 35.06
N LYS A 148 -22.85 29.87 35.23
CA LYS A 148 -21.54 30.36 35.65
C LYS A 148 -20.47 30.04 34.61
N VAL A 149 -19.43 30.87 34.57
CA VAL A 149 -18.24 30.60 33.76
C VAL A 149 -17.44 29.48 34.44
N PRO A 150 -17.17 28.36 33.77
CA PRO A 150 -16.44 27.25 34.38
C PRO A 150 -14.94 27.54 34.46
N GLY A 151 -14.28 26.89 35.41
CA GLY A 151 -12.83 26.83 35.44
C GLY A 151 -12.27 25.91 34.36
N LEU A 152 -10.98 26.07 34.03
CA LEU A 152 -10.27 25.21 33.08
C LEU A 152 -10.32 23.73 33.47
N GLN A 153 -10.23 23.43 34.77
CA GLN A 153 -10.31 22.06 35.28
C GLN A 153 -11.70 21.45 35.04
N THR A 154 -12.75 22.22 35.31
CA THR A 154 -14.15 21.80 35.08
C THR A 154 -14.43 21.53 33.60
N LEU A 155 -13.79 22.27 32.68
CA LEU A 155 -13.88 22.02 31.25
C LEU A 155 -13.09 20.79 30.79
N ALA A 156 -11.94 20.52 31.42
CA ALA A 156 -11.12 19.36 31.12
C ALA A 156 -11.75 18.04 31.61
N ASP A 157 -12.54 18.10 32.68
CA ASP A 157 -13.23 16.97 33.29
C ASP A 157 -14.62 16.69 32.65
N ILE A 158 -14.98 17.37 31.55
CA ILE A 158 -16.14 17.06 30.66
C ILE A 158 -15.67 16.18 29.49
#